data_AF-A0A231NRL9-F1
#
_entry.id   AF-A0A231NRL9-F1
#
_cell.length_a   1.000
_cell.length_b   1.000
_cell.length_c   1.000
_cell.angle_alpha   90.00
_cell.angle_beta   90.00
_cell.angle_gamma   90.00
#
_symmetry.space_group_name_H-M   'P 1'
#
loop_
_entity.id
_entity.type
_entity.pdbx_description
1 polymer ?
#
loop_
_entity_poly.entity_id
_entity_poly.type
_entity_poly.pdbx_seq_one_letter_code
_entity_poly.pdbx_strand_id
1 'polypeptide(L)'
;MDQKTETIITQLKNALERQEPGTNDHQWIMGISINDDRKQCAIVRVVLKTNGSPYVDGMDILFDKTRDQLTMDTNYYQNSPDFMGGTVTDSFKWLRCHGDLIYQQMDDPYAIGDGILEVSAVNELNQAENNSNESRCSK
;
A
#
# COMPACT_ATOMS: atom_id res chain seq x y z
N MET A 1 6.69 -13.12 13.00
CA MET A 1 7.26 -13.12 11.65
C MET A 1 8.74 -13.38 11.80
N ASP A 2 9.37 -14.17 10.93
CA ASP A 2 10.82 -14.41 11.04
C ASP A 2 11.63 -13.30 10.35
N GLN A 3 12.91 -13.19 10.70
CA GLN A 3 13.81 -12.13 10.19
C GLN A 3 13.92 -12.16 8.66
N LYS A 4 13.88 -13.34 8.03
CA LYS A 4 13.94 -13.50 6.57
C LYS A 4 12.72 -12.88 5.91
N THR A 5 11.54 -13.13 6.46
CA THR A 5 10.27 -12.61 5.99
C THR A 5 10.25 -11.08 6.08
N GLU A 6 10.70 -10.50 7.19
CA GLU A 6 10.83 -9.05 7.36
C GLU A 6 11.79 -8.43 6.34
N THR A 7 12.93 -9.08 6.09
CA THR A 7 13.90 -8.65 5.07
C THR A 7 13.28 -8.64 3.68
N ILE A 8 12.57 -9.69 3.30
CA ILE A 8 11.90 -9.79 1.98
C ILE A 8 10.86 -8.68 1.84
N ILE A 9 9.98 -8.51 2.83
CA ILE A 9 8.92 -7.49 2.80
C ILE A 9 9.55 -6.10 2.68
N THR A 10 10.57 -5.80 3.48
CA THR A 10 11.22 -4.49 3.47
C THR A 10 11.87 -4.18 2.13
N GLN A 11 12.62 -5.13 1.56
CA GLN A 11 13.24 -4.93 0.25
C GLN A 11 12.20 -4.73 -0.86
N LEU A 12 11.11 -5.50 -0.83
CA LEU A 12 10.02 -5.35 -1.80
C LEU A 12 9.33 -4.00 -1.68
N LYS A 13 9.00 -3.57 -0.46
CA LYS A 13 8.35 -2.27 -0.23
C LYS A 13 9.19 -1.13 -0.78
N ASN A 14 10.48 -1.12 -0.44
CA ASN A 14 11.42 -0.10 -0.92
C ASN A 14 11.55 -0.06 -2.45
N ALA A 15 11.36 -1.20 -3.12
CA ALA A 15 11.52 -1.30 -4.56
C ALA A 15 10.24 -1.03 -5.35
N LEU A 16 9.07 -1.35 -4.78
CA LEU A 16 7.81 -1.43 -5.52
C LEU A 16 6.73 -0.47 -5.01
N GLU A 17 6.77 -0.05 -3.74
CA GLU A 17 5.81 0.94 -3.25
C GLU A 17 6.22 2.33 -3.72
N ARG A 18 5.25 3.11 -4.18
CA ARG A 18 5.47 4.45 -4.72
C ARG A 18 4.34 5.37 -4.29
N GLN A 19 4.73 6.57 -3.89
CA GLN A 19 3.85 7.71 -3.70
C GLN A 19 4.48 8.86 -4.48
N GLU A 20 3.87 9.22 -5.61
CA GLU A 20 4.43 10.26 -6.48
C GLU A 20 4.14 11.65 -5.88
N PRO A 21 5.17 12.43 -5.49
CA PRO A 21 4.98 13.68 -4.77
C PRO A 21 4.12 14.68 -5.55
N GLY A 22 3.13 15.27 -4.87
CA GLY A 22 2.24 16.27 -5.48
C GLY A 22 1.15 15.70 -6.39
N THR A 23 1.05 14.38 -6.50
CA THR A 23 -0.07 13.68 -7.13
C THR A 23 -0.85 12.88 -6.08
N ASN A 24 -2.00 12.33 -6.47
CA ASN A 24 -2.68 11.31 -5.69
C ASN A 24 -2.29 9.90 -6.17
N ASP A 25 -1.28 9.73 -7.01
CA ASP A 25 -0.97 8.44 -7.61
C ASP A 25 -0.12 7.60 -6.64
N HIS A 26 -0.72 6.52 -6.15
CA HIS A 26 -0.14 5.62 -5.16
C HIS A 26 -0.11 4.19 -5.69
N GLN A 27 0.99 3.49 -5.43
CA GLN A 27 1.13 2.07 -5.65
C GLN A 27 1.62 1.41 -4.36
N TRP A 28 0.92 0.36 -3.92
CA TRP A 28 1.34 -0.41 -2.76
C TRP A 28 1.29 -1.91 -3.02
N ILE A 29 2.02 -2.66 -2.20
CA ILE A 29 1.94 -4.11 -2.21
C ILE A 29 0.69 -4.52 -1.45
N MET A 30 -0.23 -5.20 -2.13
CA MET A 30 -1.46 -5.69 -1.52
C MET A 30 -1.26 -7.08 -0.89
N GLY A 31 -0.35 -7.89 -1.43
CA GLY A 31 -0.06 -9.21 -0.88
C GLY A 31 1.27 -9.79 -1.36
N ILE A 32 1.86 -10.64 -0.53
CA ILE A 32 3.10 -11.36 -0.86
C ILE A 32 2.93 -12.83 -0.47
N SER A 33 3.25 -13.73 -1.40
CA SER A 33 3.41 -15.16 -1.11
C SER A 33 4.83 -15.62 -1.39
N ILE A 34 5.29 -16.63 -0.66
CA ILE A 34 6.59 -17.24 -0.88
C ILE A 34 6.43 -18.73 -1.17
N ASN A 35 7.07 -19.19 -2.24
CA ASN A 35 7.34 -20.58 -2.49
C ASN A 35 8.83 -20.84 -2.21
N ASP A 36 9.10 -21.57 -1.12
CA ASP A 36 10.46 -21.81 -0.64
C ASP A 36 11.03 -23.16 -1.09
N ASP A 37 10.46 -23.80 -2.12
CA ASP A 37 10.74 -25.20 -2.49
C ASP A 37 12.15 -25.41 -3.10
N ARG A 38 12.86 -24.34 -3.47
CA ARG A 38 14.20 -24.46 -4.06
C ARG A 38 15.29 -24.24 -3.01
N LYS A 39 16.40 -24.99 -3.11
CA LYS A 39 17.47 -24.95 -2.11
C LYS A 39 18.16 -23.58 -1.98
N GLN A 40 18.39 -22.90 -3.10
CA GLN A 40 19.20 -21.66 -3.14
C GLN A 40 18.37 -20.41 -3.39
N CYS A 41 17.12 -20.55 -3.85
CA CYS A 41 16.25 -19.42 -4.15
C CYS A 41 14.84 -19.67 -3.65
N ALA A 42 14.08 -18.62 -3.39
CA ALA A 42 12.63 -18.69 -3.25
C ALA A 42 11.97 -17.95 -4.41
N ILE A 43 10.78 -18.38 -4.82
CA ILE A 43 9.93 -17.56 -5.69
C ILE A 43 9.03 -16.76 -4.76
N VAL A 44 9.17 -15.44 -4.82
CA VAL A 44 8.35 -14.49 -4.08
C VAL A 44 7.36 -13.89 -5.06
N ARG A 45 6.07 -14.12 -4.85
CA ARG A 45 5.02 -13.54 -5.69
C ARG A 45 4.38 -12.38 -4.99
N VAL A 46 4.22 -11.28 -5.71
CA VAL A 46 3.72 -10.02 -5.20
C VAL A 46 2.48 -9.63 -5.99
N VAL A 47 1.49 -9.06 -5.32
CA VAL A 47 0.37 -8.39 -5.97
C VAL A 47 0.44 -6.90 -5.63
N LEU A 48 0.43 -6.08 -6.66
CA LEU A 48 0.46 -4.62 -6.60
C LEU A 48 -0.93 -4.05 -6.86
N LYS A 49 -1.27 -3.00 -6.12
CA LYS A 49 -2.48 -2.21 -6.33
C LYS A 49 -2.07 -0.77 -6.58
N THR A 50 -2.69 -0.16 -7.59
CA THR A 50 -2.65 1.28 -7.80
C THR A 50 -3.99 1.88 -7.38
N ASN A 51 -3.98 3.02 -6.71
CA ASN A 51 -5.21 3.62 -6.18
C ASN A 51 -6.22 3.97 -7.29
N GLY A 52 -5.76 4.40 -8.47
CA GLY A 52 -6.60 4.77 -9.61
C GLY A 52 -7.22 3.62 -10.41
N SER A 53 -6.85 2.36 -10.14
CA SER A 53 -7.33 1.18 -10.88
C SER A 53 -8.17 0.26 -10.01
N PRO A 54 -9.32 -0.28 -10.46
CA PRO A 54 -10.03 -1.33 -9.72
C PRO A 54 -9.32 -2.69 -9.79
N TYR A 55 -8.33 -2.84 -10.67
CA TYR A 55 -7.59 -4.08 -10.91
C TYR A 55 -6.24 -4.10 -10.21
N VAL A 56 -5.66 -5.29 -10.12
CA VAL A 56 -4.33 -5.53 -9.54
C VAL A 56 -3.46 -6.34 -10.46
N ASP A 57 -2.15 -6.14 -10.29
CA ASP A 57 -1.12 -6.77 -11.11
C ASP A 57 -0.22 -7.66 -10.23
N GLY A 58 0.01 -8.89 -10.67
CA GLY A 58 0.83 -9.88 -10.01
C GLY A 58 2.20 -10.02 -10.67
N MET A 59 3.22 -10.32 -9.88
CA MET A 59 4.60 -10.47 -10.34
C MET A 59 5.32 -11.55 -9.54
N ASP A 60 6.18 -12.33 -10.21
CA ASP A 60 7.11 -13.27 -9.60
C ASP A 60 8.52 -12.66 -9.51
N ILE A 61 9.15 -12.74 -8.34
CA ILE A 61 10.50 -12.23 -8.03
C ILE A 61 11.32 -13.36 -7.42
N LEU A 62 12.60 -13.45 -7.78
CA LEU A 62 13.52 -14.41 -7.18
C LEU A 62 14.17 -13.81 -5.93
N PHE A 63 14.15 -14.54 -4.83
CA PHE A 63 14.94 -14.24 -3.64
C PHE A 63 16.11 -15.22 -3.54
N ASP A 64 17.34 -14.73 -3.61
CA ASP A 64 18.56 -15.52 -3.40
C ASP A 64 18.79 -15.70 -1.89
N LYS A 65 18.63 -16.95 -1.40
CA LYS A 65 18.77 -17.30 0.01
C LYS A 65 20.21 -17.24 0.51
N THR A 66 21.20 -17.24 -0.40
CA THR A 66 22.62 -17.24 -0.05
C THR A 66 23.17 -15.84 0.17
N ARG A 67 22.48 -14.83 -0.38
CA ARG A 67 22.85 -13.41 -0.32
C ARG A 67 21.81 -12.56 0.39
N ASP A 68 20.71 -13.17 0.83
CA ASP A 68 19.52 -12.49 1.37
C ASP A 68 19.06 -11.32 0.48
N GLN A 69 19.04 -11.53 -0.83
CA GLN A 69 18.82 -10.46 -1.81
C GLN A 69 17.73 -10.82 -2.83
N LEU A 70 16.84 -9.88 -3.09
CA LEU A 70 15.91 -9.97 -4.21
C LEU A 70 16.60 -9.66 -5.53
N THR A 71 16.38 -10.52 -6.51
CA THR A 71 16.75 -10.29 -7.91
C THR A 71 15.47 -10.10 -8.71
N MET A 72 15.21 -8.84 -9.07
CA MET A 72 14.15 -8.49 -10.02
C MET A 72 14.76 -8.44 -11.43
N ASP A 73 14.13 -9.11 -12.38
CA ASP A 73 14.49 -8.96 -13.80
C ASP A 73 14.25 -7.49 -14.19
N THR A 74 15.22 -6.80 -14.80
CA THR A 74 15.02 -5.42 -15.26
C THR A 74 13.89 -5.28 -16.29
N ASN A 75 13.54 -6.37 -16.98
CA ASN A 75 12.41 -6.48 -17.88
C ASN A 75 11.22 -7.21 -17.23
N TYR A 76 11.08 -7.17 -15.91
CA TYR A 76 10.06 -7.96 -15.20
C TYR A 76 8.63 -7.74 -15.71
N TYR A 77 8.29 -6.51 -16.13
CA TYR A 77 7.00 -6.18 -16.75
C TYR A 77 6.72 -6.96 -18.04
N GLN A 78 7.72 -7.61 -18.63
CA GLN A 78 7.63 -8.30 -19.92
C GLN A 78 7.79 -9.83 -19.79
N ASN A 79 8.40 -10.32 -18.70
CA ASN A 79 8.92 -11.70 -18.60
C ASN A 79 8.33 -12.56 -17.47
N SER A 80 7.53 -11.99 -16.57
CA SER A 80 6.94 -12.74 -15.45
C SER A 80 5.55 -13.30 -15.81
N PRO A 81 5.06 -14.37 -15.16
CA PRO A 81 3.70 -14.84 -15.39
C PRO A 81 2.70 -13.77 -14.97
N ASP A 82 2.13 -13.10 -15.97
CA ASP A 82 1.17 -12.01 -15.83
C ASP A 82 -0.14 -12.49 -15.18
N PHE A 83 -0.30 -12.27 -13.88
CA PHE A 83 -1.63 -11.95 -13.37
C PHE A 83 -1.85 -10.46 -13.58
N MET A 84 -2.16 -10.03 -14.80
CA MET A 84 -2.35 -8.60 -15.12
C MET A 84 -3.83 -8.26 -15.18
N GLY A 85 -4.22 -7.12 -14.60
CA GLY A 85 -5.58 -6.59 -14.70
C GLY A 85 -6.65 -7.47 -14.05
N GLY A 86 -6.29 -8.25 -13.03
CA GLY A 86 -7.21 -9.17 -12.37
C GLY A 86 -7.95 -8.57 -11.17
N THR A 87 -8.92 -9.30 -10.64
CA THR A 87 -9.63 -8.86 -9.43
C THR A 87 -8.80 -9.11 -8.18
N VAL A 88 -9.05 -8.32 -7.13
CA VAL A 88 -8.46 -8.54 -5.80
C VAL A 88 -8.76 -9.95 -5.28
N THR A 89 -9.97 -10.47 -5.50
CA THR A 89 -10.33 -11.81 -5.01
C THR A 89 -9.50 -12.89 -5.70
N ASP A 90 -9.33 -12.78 -7.02
CA ASP A 90 -8.61 -13.78 -7.79
C ASP A 90 -7.10 -13.71 -7.56
N SER A 91 -6.55 -12.52 -7.29
CA SER A 91 -5.14 -12.36 -6.95
C SER A 91 -4.77 -13.07 -5.64
N PHE A 92 -5.62 -12.99 -4.61
CA PHE A 92 -5.38 -13.72 -3.35
C PHE A 92 -5.58 -15.23 -3.48
N LYS A 93 -6.47 -15.69 -4.36
CA LYS A 93 -6.52 -17.12 -4.72
C LYS A 93 -5.20 -17.54 -5.38
N TRP A 94 -4.72 -16.76 -6.35
CA TRP A 94 -3.47 -17.02 -7.05
C TRP A 94 -2.27 -17.09 -6.10
N LEU A 95 -2.12 -16.13 -5.18
CA LEU A 95 -1.07 -16.13 -4.15
C LEU A 95 -1.11 -17.41 -3.30
N ARG A 96 -2.29 -17.76 -2.75
CA ARG A 96 -2.44 -18.93 -1.87
C ARG A 96 -2.27 -20.26 -2.59
N CYS A 97 -2.57 -20.33 -3.89
CA CYS A 97 -2.36 -21.55 -4.68
C CYS A 97 -0.88 -21.86 -4.92
N HIS A 98 0.01 -20.87 -4.83
CA HIS A 98 1.40 -21.05 -5.25
C HIS A 98 2.44 -20.89 -4.14
N GLY A 99 2.04 -20.56 -2.92
CA GLY A 99 2.94 -20.43 -1.78
C GLY A 99 2.24 -19.98 -0.51
N ASP A 100 3.03 -19.80 0.54
CA ASP A 100 2.55 -19.30 1.83
C ASP A 100 2.36 -17.78 1.75
N LEU A 101 1.17 -17.30 2.09
CA LEU A 101 0.88 -15.87 2.17
C LEU A 101 1.55 -15.29 3.42
N ILE A 102 2.56 -14.43 3.22
CA ILE A 102 3.39 -13.85 4.29
C ILE A 102 3.08 -12.39 4.59
N TYR A 103 2.35 -11.72 3.69
CA TYR A 103 1.95 -10.32 3.85
C TYR A 103 0.64 -10.04 3.13
N GLN A 104 -0.19 -9.17 3.72
CA GLN A 104 -1.46 -8.70 3.17
C GLN A 104 -1.75 -7.27 3.66
N GLN A 105 -2.11 -6.38 2.74
CA GLN A 105 -2.50 -4.99 3.01
C GLN A 105 -3.61 -4.59 2.02
N MET A 106 -4.86 -4.63 2.46
CA MET A 106 -6.01 -4.37 1.58
C MET A 106 -6.21 -2.88 1.29
N ASP A 107 -6.00 -2.06 2.31
CA ASP A 107 -6.27 -0.63 2.26
C ASP A 107 -5.04 0.12 1.74
N ASP A 108 -5.28 1.22 1.03
CA ASP A 108 -4.22 2.13 0.59
C ASP A 108 -3.56 2.74 1.83
N PRO A 109 -2.28 2.43 2.12
CA PRO A 109 -1.58 2.96 3.29
C PRO A 109 -1.27 4.46 3.17
N TYR A 110 -1.44 5.02 1.97
CA TYR A 110 -1.20 6.43 1.64
C TYR A 110 -2.49 7.21 1.44
N ALA A 111 -3.65 6.57 1.57
CA ALA A 111 -4.92 7.28 1.58
C ALA A 111 -4.89 8.28 2.74
N ILE A 112 -4.92 9.56 2.40
CA ILE A 112 -5.19 10.60 3.38
C ILE A 112 -6.62 10.33 3.83
N GLY A 113 -6.79 9.82 5.04
CA GLY A 113 -8.10 9.39 5.52
C GLY A 113 -9.12 10.52 5.36
N ASP A 114 -10.28 10.19 4.79
CA ASP A 114 -11.54 10.91 5.03
C ASP A 114 -11.98 10.72 6.50
N GLY A 115 -11.07 10.96 7.44
CA GLY A 115 -11.15 10.55 8.82
C GLY A 115 -10.01 11.14 9.64
N ILE A 116 -9.85 12.46 9.58
CA ILE A 116 -10.02 13.42 10.70
C ILE A 116 -10.16 14.79 10.01
N LEU A 117 -11.35 15.06 9.48
CA LEU A 117 -11.98 16.35 9.73
C LEU A 117 -12.80 16.14 11.01
N GLU A 118 -12.15 15.97 12.16
CA GLU A 118 -12.72 16.60 13.35
C GLU A 118 -12.59 18.08 13.06
N VAL A 119 -13.70 18.57 12.52
CA VAL A 119 -14.00 19.96 12.35
C VAL A 119 -13.61 20.65 13.65
N SER A 120 -12.53 21.43 13.63
CA SER A 120 -12.22 22.41 14.67
C SER A 120 -13.23 23.56 14.69
N ALA A 121 -14.50 23.30 14.32
CA ALA A 121 -15.65 24.17 14.53
C ALA A 121 -16.15 24.08 15.98
N VAL A 122 -15.22 24.12 16.94
CA VAL A 122 -15.53 24.41 18.35
C VAL A 122 -14.79 25.66 18.83
N ASN A 123 -14.20 26.46 17.93
CA ASN A 123 -13.52 27.70 18.33
C ASN A 123 -14.09 29.00 17.75
N GLU A 124 -15.25 28.99 17.10
CA GLU A 124 -15.93 30.21 16.61
C GLU A 124 -17.31 30.50 17.22
N LEU A 125 -17.65 29.89 18.37
CA LEU A 125 -18.95 30.16 19.03
C LEU A 125 -18.88 30.65 20.50
N ASN A 126 -17.69 31.01 21.02
CA ASN A 126 -17.56 31.54 22.38
C ASN A 126 -17.06 32.99 22.49
N GLN A 127 -17.23 33.84 21.46
CA GLN A 127 -17.02 35.29 21.57
C GLN A 127 -18.23 36.15 21.20
N ALA A 128 -19.44 35.58 21.26
CA ALA A 128 -20.67 36.31 20.96
C ALA A 128 -21.68 36.29 22.11
N GLU A 129 -21.27 36.22 23.38
CA GLU A 129 -22.13 36.57 24.52
C GLU A 129 -21.30 37.30 25.58
N ASN A 130 -21.81 38.45 26.04
CA ASN A 130 -21.21 39.50 26.90
C ASN A 130 -20.52 40.63 26.09
N ASN A 131 -21.16 41.74 25.70
CA ASN A 131 -22.09 42.54 26.48
C ASN A 131 -23.04 43.34 25.57
N SER A 132 -24.33 43.18 25.86
CA SER A 132 -25.42 44.02 25.42
C SER A 132 -25.41 45.39 26.15
N ASN A 133 -25.87 46.43 25.43
CA ASN A 133 -26.34 47.75 25.90
C ASN A 133 -25.28 48.76 26.38
N GLU A 134 -25.21 50.01 25.95
CA GLU A 134 -26.27 51.01 25.64
C GLU A 134 -25.93 51.83 24.38
N SER A 135 -26.85 52.03 23.42
CA SER A 135 -27.91 53.05 23.40
C SER A 135 -27.41 54.51 23.48
N ARG A 136 -27.17 55.17 22.34
CA ARG A 136 -28.04 56.25 21.82
C ARG A 136 -27.47 56.97 20.60
N CYS A 137 -28.41 57.28 19.71
CA CYS A 137 -28.26 57.97 18.44
C CYS A 137 -28.30 59.51 18.61
N SER A 138 -27.67 60.18 17.64
CA SER A 138 -27.92 61.55 17.12
C SER A 138 -27.69 62.78 18.01
N LYS A 139 -26.83 63.70 17.54
CA LYS A 139 -27.20 64.75 16.56
C LYS A 139 -25.95 65.36 15.92
#